data_AF-A0A4P2R0S3-F1
#
_entry.id   AF-A0A4P2R0S3-F1
#
_cell.length_a   1.000
_cell.length_b   1.000
_cell.length_c   1.000
_cell.angle_alpha   90.00
_cell.angle_beta   90.00
_cell.angle_gamma   90.00
#
_symmetry.space_group_name_H-M   'P 1'
#
loop_
_entity.id
_entity.type
_entity.pdbx_description
1 polymer ?
#
loop_
_entity_poly.entity_id
_entity_poly.type
_entity_poly.pdbx_seq_one_letter_code
_entity_poly.pdbx_strand_id
1 'polypeptide(L)'
;MGSVLYDFLSESMLFDDASIGDRFARYTDAELRRELNRYRQHCLEHLAELRNELPSSSHNTVVFSGQDRPSIEQLVRTGLYVECHVLDDPLFEATHEPSQMGQEMVKTIGISNAKVDRVRLCEALRFLRDATPMVAADYVKLLPVSRIYEPPKDIELHYSEQYFSDALPEAVLKFFHEHARVRSVFRADVGWVVSPTLQPSRGIYVTFDGHHVNKGMIYHLHEMEVQRVDADTKKMHISMHLPTTPPDPAYFDTWVYQSINQTARHVHNNTLAEFAMSAECGALYLTQSKFTFELLRLLGAQTGGSAGYAASSLLNLDLPILDGIDAETIMRVRAQDGEAFQNFRNALERGLAEARLEDDPEKLKTKTESLVRELMVIKADEVDRQLASFRKTALAEASIALAAMVGVVCASGAAAGVSLLAYAAALFQGFKTYTDYKRQLRSNPAFFFWQLKR
;
A
#
# COMPACT_ATOMS: atom_id res chain seq x y z
N MET A 1 7.77 -21.78 4.86
CA MET A 1 7.87 -21.56 6.33
C MET A 1 6.56 -20.95 6.80
N GLY A 2 6.21 -21.00 8.08
CA GLY A 2 5.03 -20.30 8.60
C GLY A 2 5.22 -18.78 8.52
N SER A 3 4.14 -18.01 8.40
CA SER A 3 4.19 -16.56 8.52
C SER A 3 3.81 -16.18 9.95
N VAL A 4 4.61 -15.31 10.58
CA VAL A 4 4.42 -14.85 11.95
C VAL A 4 3.02 -14.27 12.20
N LEU A 5 2.42 -13.64 11.19
CA LEU A 5 1.04 -13.15 11.27
C LEU A 5 0.03 -14.31 11.31
N TYR A 6 0.24 -15.32 10.46
CA TYR A 6 -0.64 -16.47 10.36
C TYR A 6 -0.54 -17.39 11.57
N ASP A 7 0.61 -17.44 12.24
CA ASP A 7 0.75 -18.17 13.50
C ASP A 7 -0.26 -17.65 14.53
N PHE A 8 -0.36 -16.32 14.70
CA PHE A 8 -1.40 -15.73 15.56
C PHE A 8 -2.82 -16.00 15.03
N LEU A 9 -3.05 -15.76 13.73
CA LEU A 9 -4.39 -15.87 13.15
C LEU A 9 -4.94 -17.30 13.25
N SER A 10 -4.09 -18.31 13.10
CA SER A 10 -4.48 -19.72 13.18
C SER A 10 -5.09 -20.12 14.53
N GLU A 11 -4.72 -19.40 15.60
CA GLU A 11 -5.22 -19.61 16.96
C GLU A 11 -6.29 -18.58 17.38
N SER A 12 -6.54 -17.57 16.54
CA SER A 12 -7.44 -16.46 16.86
C SER A 12 -8.87 -16.70 16.39
N MET A 13 -9.84 -16.20 17.16
CA MET A 13 -11.24 -16.17 16.73
C MET A 13 -11.47 -15.34 15.45
N LEU A 14 -10.54 -14.45 15.10
CA LEU A 14 -10.62 -13.63 13.89
C LEU A 14 -10.55 -14.48 12.61
N PHE A 15 -9.98 -15.68 12.67
CA PHE A 15 -9.79 -16.56 11.52
C PHE A 15 -10.70 -17.79 11.54
N ASP A 16 -11.85 -17.71 12.21
CA ASP A 16 -12.91 -18.72 12.17
C ASP A 16 -13.91 -18.43 11.03
N ASP A 17 -14.13 -19.41 10.13
CA ASP A 17 -14.94 -19.21 8.93
C ASP A 17 -16.42 -18.97 9.24
N ALA A 18 -16.94 -19.60 10.29
CA ALA A 18 -18.32 -19.39 10.72
C ALA A 18 -18.51 -17.95 11.22
N SER A 19 -17.55 -17.44 11.99
CA SER A 19 -17.52 -16.07 12.51
C SER A 19 -17.35 -15.04 11.38
N ILE A 20 -16.51 -15.30 10.39
CA ILE A 20 -16.39 -14.42 9.21
C ILE A 20 -17.69 -14.44 8.38
N GLY A 21 -18.32 -15.61 8.25
CA GLY A 21 -19.57 -15.81 7.51
C GLY A 21 -20.75 -15.05 8.10
N ASP A 22 -20.89 -15.05 9.43
CA ASP A 22 -21.97 -14.35 10.15
C ASP A 22 -21.64 -12.90 10.56
N ARG A 23 -20.50 -12.37 10.09
CA ARG A 23 -19.98 -11.03 10.44
C ARG A 23 -19.80 -10.84 11.94
N PHE A 24 -19.30 -11.88 12.60
CA PHE A 24 -19.03 -11.94 14.03
C PHE A 24 -20.27 -11.68 14.88
N ALA A 25 -21.47 -12.02 14.40
CA ALA A 25 -22.75 -11.68 15.05
C ALA A 25 -22.83 -12.14 16.52
N ARG A 26 -22.07 -13.18 16.86
CA ARG A 26 -21.99 -13.78 18.19
C ARG A 26 -21.07 -13.05 19.16
N TYR A 27 -20.20 -12.17 18.66
CA TYR A 27 -19.22 -11.44 19.48
C TYR A 27 -19.66 -10.00 19.69
N THR A 28 -19.34 -9.49 20.86
CA THR A 28 -19.48 -8.07 21.19
C THR A 28 -18.35 -7.26 20.57
N ASP A 29 -18.58 -5.95 20.36
CA ASP A 29 -17.54 -5.06 19.84
C ASP A 29 -16.35 -4.94 20.82
N ALA A 30 -16.57 -5.10 22.12
CA ALA A 30 -15.50 -5.12 23.12
C ALA A 30 -14.60 -6.37 22.99
N GLU A 31 -15.19 -7.53 22.69
CA GLU A 31 -14.44 -8.76 22.40
C GLU A 31 -13.61 -8.62 21.14
N LEU A 32 -14.21 -8.11 20.06
CA LEU A 32 -13.50 -7.86 18.80
C LEU A 32 -12.35 -6.87 18.97
N ARG A 33 -12.57 -5.74 19.66
CA ARG A 33 -11.52 -4.75 19.94
C ARG A 33 -10.36 -5.34 20.73
N ARG A 34 -10.65 -6.15 21.75
CA ARG A 34 -9.63 -6.82 22.56
C ARG A 34 -8.77 -7.74 21.71
N GLU A 35 -9.39 -8.51 20.81
CA GLU A 35 -8.65 -9.43 19.94
C GLU A 35 -7.85 -8.69 18.86
N LEU A 36 -8.41 -7.63 18.27
CA LEU A 36 -7.68 -6.74 17.35
C LEU A 36 -6.48 -6.08 18.04
N ASN A 37 -6.62 -5.68 19.30
CA ASN A 37 -5.50 -5.13 20.09
C ASN A 37 -4.42 -6.18 20.37
N ARG A 38 -4.79 -7.44 20.64
CA ARG A 38 -3.83 -8.55 20.76
C ARG A 38 -3.09 -8.79 19.43
N TYR A 39 -3.81 -8.81 18.32
CA TYR A 39 -3.22 -8.95 16.98
C TYR A 39 -2.23 -7.81 16.69
N ARG A 40 -2.63 -6.57 16.99
CA ARG A 40 -1.78 -5.39 16.82
C ARG A 40 -0.48 -5.49 17.64
N GLN A 41 -0.58 -5.86 18.91
CA GLN A 41 0.58 -6.04 19.79
C GLN A 41 1.51 -7.11 19.24
N HIS A 42 0.97 -8.26 18.84
CA HIS A 42 1.73 -9.34 18.22
C HIS A 42 2.51 -8.86 16.99
N CYS A 43 1.87 -8.13 16.08
CA CYS A 43 2.52 -7.56 14.89
C CYS A 43 3.65 -6.60 15.26
N LEU A 44 3.45 -5.74 16.25
CA LEU A 44 4.42 -4.74 16.68
C LEU A 44 5.63 -5.35 17.38
N GLU A 45 5.43 -6.40 18.19
CA GLU A 45 6.48 -7.11 18.90
C GLU A 45 7.38 -7.92 17.96
N HIS A 46 6.81 -8.46 16.87
CA HIS A 46 7.52 -9.31 15.92
C HIS A 46 7.89 -8.60 14.60
N LEU A 47 7.92 -7.27 14.57
CA LEU A 47 8.27 -6.49 13.35
C LEU A 47 9.61 -6.90 12.73
N ALA A 48 10.61 -7.18 13.57
CA ALA A 48 11.93 -7.59 13.08
C ALA A 48 11.88 -8.96 12.40
N GLU A 49 11.06 -9.88 12.91
CA GLU A 49 10.88 -11.22 12.36
C GLU A 49 10.10 -11.17 11.05
N LEU A 50 9.01 -10.39 11.00
CA LEU A 50 8.26 -10.13 9.77
C LEU A 50 9.15 -9.57 8.66
N ARG A 51 10.11 -8.71 9.01
CA ARG A 51 11.08 -8.20 8.03
C ARG A 51 12.06 -9.28 7.56
N ASN A 52 12.44 -10.21 8.44
CA ASN A 52 13.33 -11.31 8.07
C ASN A 52 12.64 -12.37 7.19
N GLU A 53 11.29 -12.35 7.11
CA GLU A 53 10.55 -13.17 6.13
C GLU A 53 10.71 -12.68 4.69
N LEU A 54 11.22 -11.45 4.49
CA LEU A 54 11.44 -10.91 3.15
C LEU A 54 12.62 -11.61 2.47
N PRO A 55 12.58 -11.78 1.14
CA PRO A 55 13.70 -12.33 0.39
C PRO A 55 15.00 -11.55 0.66
N SER A 56 16.08 -12.27 0.99
CA SER A 56 17.37 -11.65 1.36
C SER A 56 18.13 -11.07 0.16
N SER A 57 17.72 -11.39 -1.06
CA SER A 57 18.31 -10.94 -2.32
C SER A 57 17.38 -9.94 -3.02
N SER A 58 17.94 -8.82 -3.45
CA SER A 58 17.25 -7.80 -4.26
C SER A 58 17.01 -8.35 -5.67
N HIS A 59 16.04 -9.24 -5.80
CA HIS A 59 15.62 -9.74 -7.09
C HIS A 59 14.73 -8.71 -7.77
N ASN A 60 14.82 -8.73 -9.10
CA ASN A 60 14.18 -7.76 -9.99
C ASN A 60 12.66 -7.92 -10.09
N THR A 61 12.11 -8.81 -9.29
CA THR A 61 10.76 -9.33 -9.35
C THR A 61 10.13 -9.43 -7.97
N VAL A 62 10.75 -8.85 -6.94
CA VAL A 62 10.06 -8.54 -5.69
C VAL A 62 9.36 -7.19 -5.86
N VAL A 63 8.07 -7.16 -5.60
CA VAL A 63 7.22 -5.99 -5.85
C VAL A 63 6.58 -5.55 -4.53
N PHE A 64 6.62 -4.26 -4.25
CA PHE A 64 5.96 -3.63 -3.11
C PHE A 64 4.77 -2.82 -3.59
N SER A 65 3.57 -3.12 -3.07
CA SER A 65 2.33 -2.45 -3.52
C SER A 65 1.81 -1.40 -2.54
N GLY A 66 2.46 -1.20 -1.38
CA GLY A 66 2.01 -0.23 -0.37
C GLY A 66 0.53 -0.37 -0.03
N GLN A 67 -0.18 0.76 0.04
CA GLN A 67 -1.64 0.79 0.22
C GLN A 67 -2.44 0.45 -1.07
N ASP A 68 -1.81 0.39 -2.24
CA ASP A 68 -2.46 0.05 -3.51
C ASP A 68 -2.51 -1.47 -3.69
N ARG A 69 -3.16 -2.16 -2.74
CA ARG A 69 -3.13 -3.63 -2.66
C ARG A 69 -3.78 -4.28 -3.90
N PRO A 70 -3.08 -5.19 -4.60
CA PRO A 70 -3.68 -5.94 -5.69
C PRO A 70 -4.75 -6.92 -5.18
N SER A 71 -5.75 -7.21 -6.00
CA SER A 71 -6.73 -8.27 -5.74
C SER A 71 -6.08 -9.66 -5.82
N ILE A 72 -6.75 -10.68 -5.28
CA ILE A 72 -6.31 -12.08 -5.40
C ILE A 72 -6.15 -12.48 -6.87
N GLU A 73 -7.10 -12.09 -7.73
CA GLU A 73 -7.02 -12.33 -9.17
C GLU A 73 -5.78 -11.69 -9.80
N GLN A 74 -5.47 -10.45 -9.40
CA GLN A 74 -4.27 -9.76 -9.84
C GLN A 74 -2.99 -10.48 -9.40
N LEU A 75 -2.94 -10.98 -8.17
CA LEU A 75 -1.83 -11.77 -7.66
C LEU A 75 -1.67 -13.08 -8.46
N VAL A 76 -2.75 -13.83 -8.68
CA VAL A 76 -2.79 -15.05 -9.51
C VAL A 76 -2.18 -14.79 -10.88
N ARG A 77 -2.63 -13.74 -11.59
CA ARG A 77 -2.15 -13.40 -12.94
C ARG A 77 -0.64 -13.13 -12.99
N THR A 78 -0.08 -12.57 -11.92
CA THR A 78 1.36 -12.28 -11.84
C THR A 78 2.18 -13.42 -11.25
N GLY A 79 1.56 -14.53 -10.85
CA GLY A 79 2.19 -15.63 -10.10
C GLY A 79 3.32 -16.36 -10.82
N LEU A 80 3.43 -16.28 -12.15
CA LEU A 80 4.58 -16.84 -12.87
C LEU A 80 5.73 -15.85 -13.05
N TYR A 81 5.44 -14.56 -12.98
CA TYR A 81 6.33 -13.48 -13.44
C TYR A 81 6.90 -12.65 -12.29
N VAL A 82 6.18 -12.57 -11.18
CA VAL A 82 6.60 -11.92 -9.95
C VAL A 82 7.09 -13.01 -9.01
N GLU A 83 8.21 -12.73 -8.35
CA GLU A 83 8.78 -13.66 -7.38
C GLU A 83 8.07 -13.54 -6.04
N CYS A 84 7.85 -12.32 -5.57
CA CYS A 84 7.22 -12.04 -4.30
C CYS A 84 6.49 -10.70 -4.34
N HIS A 85 5.29 -10.64 -3.76
CA HIS A 85 4.59 -9.39 -3.45
C HIS A 85 4.71 -9.07 -1.96
N VAL A 86 5.17 -7.87 -1.66
CA VAL A 86 5.16 -7.28 -0.31
C VAL A 86 3.97 -6.35 -0.22
N LEU A 87 2.99 -6.73 0.59
CA LEU A 87 1.69 -6.08 0.72
C LEU A 87 1.50 -5.50 2.12
N ASP A 88 0.72 -4.43 2.22
CA ASP A 88 0.20 -3.98 3.51
C ASP A 88 -0.76 -5.01 4.10
N ASP A 89 -0.61 -5.28 5.40
CA ASP A 89 -1.52 -6.10 6.19
C ASP A 89 -2.88 -5.41 6.35
N PRO A 90 -3.95 -5.92 5.68
CA PRO A 90 -5.29 -5.32 5.80
C PRO A 90 -5.86 -5.32 7.20
N LEU A 91 -5.50 -6.31 8.02
CA LEU A 91 -6.06 -6.44 9.35
C LEU A 91 -5.42 -5.42 10.29
N PHE A 92 -4.13 -5.14 10.14
CA PHE A 92 -3.42 -4.16 10.95
C PHE A 92 -4.06 -2.77 10.84
N GLU A 93 -4.47 -2.35 9.64
CA GLU A 93 -5.17 -1.08 9.42
C GLU A 93 -6.47 -0.99 10.25
N ALA A 94 -7.20 -2.10 10.37
CA ALA A 94 -8.43 -2.19 11.16
C ALA A 94 -8.18 -2.18 12.69
N THR A 95 -6.94 -2.31 13.14
CA THR A 95 -6.58 -2.24 14.57
C THR A 95 -6.35 -0.83 15.08
N HIS A 96 -6.27 0.17 14.20
CA HIS A 96 -5.95 1.53 14.62
C HIS A 96 -7.04 2.12 15.50
N GLU A 97 -6.68 2.50 16.74
CA GLU A 97 -7.57 3.21 17.64
C GLU A 97 -7.33 4.73 17.54
N PRO A 98 -8.36 5.52 17.19
CA PRO A 98 -8.22 6.97 17.14
C PRO A 98 -7.97 7.53 18.55
N SER A 99 -7.16 8.59 18.64
CA SER A 99 -6.90 9.30 19.89
C SER A 99 -8.19 9.81 20.54
N GLN A 100 -8.17 10.04 21.85
CA GLN A 100 -9.33 10.58 22.57
C GLN A 100 -9.84 11.88 21.92
N MET A 101 -8.93 12.79 21.57
CA MET A 101 -9.30 14.04 20.93
C MET A 101 -9.86 13.82 19.51
N GLY A 102 -9.30 12.87 18.74
CA GLY A 102 -9.85 12.47 17.44
C GLY A 102 -11.27 11.90 17.56
N GLN A 103 -11.54 11.09 18.59
CA GLN A 103 -12.87 10.56 18.87
C GLN A 103 -13.87 11.69 19.19
N GLU A 104 -13.48 12.68 19.99
CA GLU A 104 -14.35 13.83 20.28
C GLU A 104 -14.56 14.71 19.04
N MET A 105 -13.53 14.95 18.23
CA MET A 105 -13.62 15.74 17.00
C MET A 105 -14.56 15.10 15.97
N VAL A 106 -14.57 13.77 15.85
CA VAL A 106 -15.46 13.07 14.92
C VAL A 106 -16.94 13.14 15.38
N LYS A 107 -17.20 13.29 16.69
CA LYS A 107 -18.56 13.54 17.20
C LYS A 107 -19.08 14.92 16.81
N THR A 108 -18.23 15.95 16.70
CA THR A 108 -18.69 17.31 16.32
C THR A 108 -19.28 17.35 14.92
N ILE A 109 -18.78 16.48 14.03
CA ILE A 109 -19.30 16.30 12.67
C ILE A 109 -20.42 15.22 12.61
N GLY A 110 -20.91 14.74 13.75
CA GLY A 110 -22.06 13.83 13.82
C GLY A 110 -21.75 12.37 13.46
N ILE A 111 -20.49 11.96 13.49
CA ILE A 111 -20.08 10.56 13.26
C ILE A 111 -19.81 9.91 14.62
N SER A 112 -20.35 8.70 14.84
CA SER A 112 -20.18 7.93 16.07
C SER A 112 -19.21 6.77 15.85
N ASN A 113 -17.98 6.88 16.37
CA ASN A 113 -16.91 5.86 16.29
C ASN A 113 -17.06 4.69 17.28
N ALA A 114 -18.25 4.48 17.82
CA ALA A 114 -18.45 3.53 18.93
C ALA A 114 -18.26 2.06 18.49
N LYS A 115 -18.52 1.73 17.22
CA LYS A 115 -18.62 0.34 16.77
C LYS A 115 -17.47 -0.10 15.87
N VAL A 116 -17.14 -1.38 15.94
CA VAL A 116 -16.19 -2.01 15.02
C VAL A 116 -16.85 -2.09 13.65
N ASP A 117 -16.15 -1.65 12.60
CA ASP A 117 -16.60 -1.85 11.23
C ASP A 117 -16.43 -3.32 10.82
N ARG A 118 -17.47 -4.11 11.09
CA ARG A 118 -17.50 -5.54 10.81
C ARG A 118 -17.44 -5.86 9.32
N VAL A 119 -17.90 -4.94 8.45
CA VAL A 119 -17.85 -5.16 7.00
C VAL A 119 -16.40 -5.11 6.55
N ARG A 120 -15.70 -4.03 6.90
CA ARG A 120 -14.28 -3.86 6.59
C ARG A 120 -13.41 -4.94 7.23
N LEU A 121 -13.72 -5.32 8.48
CA LEU A 121 -13.04 -6.42 9.16
C LEU A 121 -13.19 -7.74 8.39
N CYS A 122 -14.41 -8.10 7.97
CA CYS A 122 -14.62 -9.32 7.19
C CYS A 122 -13.95 -9.27 5.82
N GLU A 123 -13.91 -8.11 5.15
CA GLU A 123 -13.20 -7.95 3.88
C GLU A 123 -11.69 -8.17 4.04
N ALA A 124 -11.09 -7.62 5.09
CA ALA A 124 -9.68 -7.83 5.45
C ALA A 124 -9.37 -9.31 5.69
N LEU A 125 -10.19 -9.98 6.51
CA LEU A 125 -9.97 -11.38 6.89
C LEU A 125 -10.20 -12.35 5.73
N ARG A 126 -11.18 -12.07 4.85
CA ARG A 126 -11.39 -12.85 3.63
C ARG A 126 -10.21 -12.73 2.68
N PHE A 127 -9.68 -11.52 2.50
CA PHE A 127 -8.47 -11.35 1.70
C PHE A 127 -7.31 -12.18 2.25
N LEU A 128 -7.08 -12.15 3.57
CA LEU A 128 -6.04 -12.97 4.20
C LEU A 128 -6.31 -14.46 3.98
N ARG A 129 -7.55 -14.94 4.19
CA ARG A 129 -7.93 -16.32 3.90
C ARG A 129 -7.61 -16.74 2.47
N ASP A 130 -8.05 -15.96 1.49
CA ASP A 130 -7.84 -16.25 0.07
C ASP A 130 -6.35 -16.18 -0.32
N ALA A 131 -5.56 -15.36 0.36
CA ALA A 131 -4.12 -15.24 0.17
C ALA A 131 -3.30 -16.35 0.86
N THR A 132 -3.90 -17.17 1.74
CA THR A 132 -3.20 -18.21 2.52
C THR A 132 -2.29 -19.10 1.67
N PRO A 133 -2.73 -19.65 0.51
CA PRO A 133 -1.85 -20.50 -0.31
C PRO A 133 -0.63 -19.74 -0.83
N MET A 134 -0.79 -18.45 -1.13
CA MET A 134 0.28 -17.59 -1.62
C MET A 134 1.27 -17.22 -0.52
N VAL A 135 0.79 -16.99 0.70
CA VAL A 135 1.64 -16.74 1.87
C VAL A 135 2.44 -18.00 2.22
N ALA A 136 1.79 -19.17 2.24
CA ALA A 136 2.44 -20.45 2.54
C ALA A 136 3.54 -20.81 1.53
N ALA A 137 3.39 -20.38 0.27
CA ALA A 137 4.36 -20.57 -0.80
C ALA A 137 5.41 -19.45 -0.91
N ASP A 138 5.51 -18.57 0.10
CA ASP A 138 6.44 -17.43 0.15
C ASP A 138 6.28 -16.45 -1.03
N TYR A 139 5.14 -16.49 -1.74
CA TYR A 139 4.83 -15.59 -2.86
C TYR A 139 4.23 -14.25 -2.40
N VAL A 140 3.50 -14.25 -1.27
CA VAL A 140 2.96 -13.03 -0.66
C VAL A 140 3.54 -12.88 0.73
N LYS A 141 4.08 -11.69 1.01
CA LYS A 141 4.57 -11.26 2.33
C LYS A 141 3.76 -10.07 2.79
N LEU A 142 3.31 -10.11 4.04
CA LEU A 142 2.46 -9.09 4.63
C LEU A 142 3.25 -8.32 5.69
N LEU A 143 3.21 -7.00 5.61
CA LEU A 143 3.83 -6.11 6.59
C LEU A 143 2.80 -5.08 7.06
N PRO A 144 2.87 -4.62 8.32
CA PRO A 144 2.01 -3.53 8.80
C PRO A 144 2.52 -2.17 8.28
N VAL A 145 2.43 -1.98 6.97
CA VAL A 145 2.84 -0.74 6.26
C VAL A 145 1.95 0.42 6.71
N SER A 146 0.66 0.16 6.92
CA SER A 146 -0.35 1.12 7.37
C SER A 146 0.05 1.90 8.63
N ARG A 147 0.95 1.35 9.46
CA ARG A 147 1.52 2.01 10.64
C ARG A 147 2.16 3.37 10.32
N ILE A 148 2.72 3.55 9.13
CA ILE A 148 3.42 4.80 8.76
C ILE A 148 2.46 5.96 8.50
N TYR A 149 1.18 5.70 8.25
CA TYR A 149 0.15 6.73 8.05
C TYR A 149 -0.72 6.94 9.29
N GLU A 150 -0.44 6.24 10.39
CA GLU A 150 -1.21 6.43 11.60
C GLU A 150 -1.07 7.87 12.10
N PRO A 151 -2.18 8.55 12.43
CA PRO A 151 -2.11 9.89 12.98
C PRO A 151 -1.33 9.86 14.30
N PRO A 152 -0.58 10.95 14.59
CA PRO A 152 0.09 11.08 15.87
C PRO A 152 -0.92 11.01 17.02
N LYS A 153 -0.46 10.57 18.20
CA LYS A 153 -1.29 10.49 19.40
C LYS A 153 -1.88 11.85 19.78
N ASP A 154 -1.07 12.90 19.62
CA ASP A 154 -1.43 14.29 19.84
C ASP A 154 -1.75 14.97 18.51
N ILE A 155 -2.84 15.73 18.43
CA ILE A 155 -3.17 16.48 17.22
C ILE A 155 -2.30 17.74 17.18
N GLU A 156 -1.49 17.86 16.13
CA GLU A 156 -0.66 19.03 15.90
C GLU A 156 -1.48 20.17 15.30
N LEU A 157 -1.33 21.38 15.87
CA LEU A 157 -1.89 22.60 15.28
C LEU A 157 -0.85 23.24 14.37
N HIS A 158 -1.15 23.30 13.08
CA HIS A 158 -0.29 23.95 12.10
C HIS A 158 -0.81 25.34 11.74
N TYR A 159 0.10 26.31 11.65
CA TYR A 159 -0.18 27.67 11.23
C TYR A 159 0.74 28.04 10.05
N SER A 160 0.21 28.76 9.07
CA SER A 160 0.98 29.32 7.96
C SER A 160 0.39 30.66 7.55
N GLU A 161 1.23 31.70 7.50
CA GLU A 161 0.87 33.02 7.00
C GLU A 161 0.70 33.04 5.47
N GLN A 162 1.25 32.03 4.79
CA GLN A 162 1.28 31.92 3.32
C GLN A 162 0.39 30.77 2.83
N TYR A 163 -0.59 30.35 3.64
CA TYR A 163 -1.54 29.29 3.27
C TYR A 163 -0.85 27.97 2.84
N PHE A 164 0.33 27.69 3.39
CA PHE A 164 1.18 26.54 3.04
C PHE A 164 1.69 26.54 1.59
N SER A 165 1.75 27.68 0.90
CA SER A 165 2.35 27.78 -0.44
C SER A 165 3.87 27.53 -0.46
N ASP A 166 4.49 27.49 0.72
CA ASP A 166 5.91 27.21 0.95
C ASP A 166 6.15 25.77 1.46
N ALA A 167 5.09 24.97 1.62
CA ALA A 167 5.17 23.63 2.19
C ALA A 167 5.90 22.61 1.29
N LEU A 168 5.97 22.88 -0.01
CA LEU A 168 6.60 22.02 -1.01
C LEU A 168 7.27 22.90 -2.08
N PRO A 169 8.24 22.37 -2.86
CA PRO A 169 8.83 23.11 -3.98
C PRO A 169 7.78 23.58 -4.98
N GLU A 170 7.96 24.77 -5.56
CA GLU A 170 6.97 25.42 -6.45
C GLU A 170 6.52 24.52 -7.60
N ALA A 171 7.46 23.84 -8.28
CA ALA A 171 7.14 22.92 -9.37
C ALA A 171 6.25 21.75 -8.93
N VAL A 172 6.44 21.26 -7.70
CA VAL A 172 5.64 20.17 -7.11
C VAL A 172 4.25 20.68 -6.75
N LEU A 173 4.15 21.83 -6.08
CA LEU A 173 2.84 22.43 -5.77
C LEU A 173 2.04 22.71 -7.04
N LYS A 174 2.68 23.26 -8.07
CA LYS A 174 2.03 23.52 -9.36
C LYS A 174 1.41 22.24 -9.93
N PHE A 175 2.15 21.13 -9.93
CA PHE A 175 1.62 19.82 -10.35
C PHE A 175 0.39 19.40 -9.55
N PHE A 176 0.41 19.53 -8.22
CA PHE A 176 -0.75 19.22 -7.37
C PHE A 176 -1.96 20.11 -7.68
N HIS A 177 -1.76 21.42 -7.87
CA HIS A 177 -2.83 22.36 -8.21
C HIS A 177 -3.46 22.05 -9.58
N GLU A 178 -2.65 21.72 -10.59
CA GLU A 178 -3.13 21.35 -11.93
C GLU A 178 -4.01 20.09 -11.91
N HIS A 179 -3.73 19.16 -10.99
CA HIS A 179 -4.48 17.92 -10.83
C HIS A 179 -5.57 17.97 -9.76
N ALA A 180 -5.69 19.08 -9.01
CA ALA A 180 -6.64 19.18 -7.91
C ALA A 180 -8.09 19.01 -8.37
N ARG A 181 -8.84 18.24 -7.59
CA ARG A 181 -10.28 18.03 -7.73
C ARG A 181 -10.89 18.26 -6.37
N VAL A 182 -11.59 19.39 -6.23
CA VAL A 182 -12.26 19.78 -5.00
C VAL A 182 -13.76 19.68 -5.19
N ARG A 183 -14.44 19.08 -4.22
CA ARG A 183 -15.89 18.90 -4.19
C ARG A 183 -16.44 19.34 -2.84
N SER A 184 -17.64 19.91 -2.82
CA SER A 184 -18.29 20.24 -1.55
C SER A 184 -18.77 18.98 -0.85
N VAL A 185 -18.81 19.02 0.48
CA VAL A 185 -19.31 17.94 1.34
C VAL A 185 -20.44 18.50 2.19
N PHE A 186 -21.60 17.84 2.13
CA PHE A 186 -22.80 18.25 2.83
C PHE A 186 -23.23 17.20 3.83
N ARG A 187 -23.80 17.67 4.95
CA ARG A 187 -24.42 16.79 5.92
C ARG A 187 -25.72 16.24 5.35
N ALA A 188 -25.90 14.93 5.42
CA ALA A 188 -27.14 14.23 5.06
C ALA A 188 -27.82 13.69 6.33
N ASP A 189 -28.99 13.05 6.16
CA ASP A 189 -29.72 12.39 7.27
C ASP A 189 -28.87 11.33 7.96
N VAL A 190 -28.01 10.65 7.19
CA VAL A 190 -27.03 9.67 7.67
C VAL A 190 -25.66 10.04 7.10
N GLY A 191 -24.83 10.67 7.93
CA GLY A 191 -23.44 10.98 7.60
C GLY A 191 -23.27 12.18 6.66
N TRP A 192 -22.28 12.08 5.76
CA TRP A 192 -21.86 13.15 4.87
C TRP A 192 -21.83 12.66 3.43
N VAL A 193 -22.19 13.53 2.49
CA VAL A 193 -22.25 13.23 1.06
C VAL A 193 -21.36 14.20 0.30
N VAL A 194 -20.55 13.64 -0.61
CA VAL A 194 -19.71 14.42 -1.52
C VAL A 194 -20.55 14.84 -2.73
N SER A 195 -20.64 16.15 -2.95
CA SER A 195 -21.31 16.75 -4.11
C SER A 195 -20.52 16.52 -5.41
N PRO A 196 -21.17 16.40 -6.58
CA PRO A 196 -20.47 16.36 -7.86
C PRO A 196 -19.69 17.65 -8.17
N THR A 197 -20.15 18.79 -7.65
CA THR A 197 -19.61 20.13 -7.93
C THR A 197 -19.13 20.83 -6.66
N LEU A 198 -18.19 21.77 -6.84
CA LEU A 198 -17.74 22.69 -5.80
C LEU A 198 -18.67 23.90 -5.72
N GLN A 199 -19.13 24.19 -4.51
CA GLN A 199 -19.87 25.39 -4.14
C GLN A 199 -19.51 25.83 -2.71
N PRO A 200 -19.64 27.12 -2.36
CA PRO A 200 -19.36 27.60 -1.00
C PRO A 200 -20.10 26.76 0.05
N SER A 201 -19.32 26.17 0.95
CA SER A 201 -19.80 25.21 1.96
C SER A 201 -18.80 25.10 3.11
N ARG A 202 -19.18 24.43 4.19
CA ARG A 202 -18.32 24.21 5.37
C ARG A 202 -17.60 22.87 5.35
N GLY A 203 -17.78 22.07 4.30
CA GLY A 203 -17.12 20.80 4.10
C GLY A 203 -16.58 20.71 2.67
N ILE A 204 -15.33 20.30 2.50
CA ILE A 204 -14.76 20.01 1.18
C ILE A 204 -14.02 18.69 1.19
N TYR A 205 -14.01 18.05 0.03
CA TYR A 205 -13.25 16.85 -0.27
C TYR A 205 -12.21 17.21 -1.33
N VAL A 206 -10.93 17.08 -0.98
CA VAL A 206 -9.80 17.37 -1.85
C VAL A 206 -9.18 16.05 -2.32
N THR A 207 -9.12 15.89 -3.63
CA THR A 207 -8.49 14.74 -4.32
C THR A 207 -7.63 15.24 -5.48
N PHE A 208 -6.91 14.33 -6.11
CA PHE A 208 -6.15 14.61 -7.33
C PHE A 208 -6.59 13.68 -8.46
N ASP A 209 -6.70 14.23 -9.66
CA ASP A 209 -7.07 13.46 -10.86
C ASP A 209 -6.04 12.36 -11.14
N GLY A 210 -6.51 11.16 -11.50
CA GLY A 210 -5.65 9.98 -11.64
C GLY A 210 -5.10 9.40 -10.33
N HIS A 211 -5.53 9.92 -9.17
CA HIS A 211 -5.30 9.33 -7.87
C HIS A 211 -6.48 8.47 -7.40
N HIS A 212 -6.26 7.61 -6.42
CA HIS A 212 -7.32 6.75 -5.91
C HIS A 212 -8.40 7.56 -5.22
N VAL A 213 -9.66 7.27 -5.55
CA VAL A 213 -10.83 8.04 -5.08
C VAL A 213 -11.01 7.94 -3.56
N ASN A 214 -10.41 6.96 -2.89
CA ASN A 214 -10.42 6.78 -1.43
C ASN A 214 -9.22 7.42 -0.71
N LYS A 215 -8.26 8.02 -1.44
CA LYS A 215 -7.06 8.67 -0.88
C LYS A 215 -7.16 10.20 -0.80
N GLY A 216 -8.36 10.76 -0.86
CA GLY A 216 -8.59 12.19 -0.66
C GLY A 216 -8.75 12.58 0.81
N MET A 217 -8.71 13.89 1.06
CA MET A 217 -8.84 14.47 2.40
C MET A 217 -10.14 15.25 2.54
N ILE A 218 -10.86 15.01 3.65
CA ILE A 218 -12.06 15.77 4.00
C ILE A 218 -11.68 16.86 5.00
N TYR A 219 -12.06 18.10 4.71
CA TYR A 219 -11.87 19.24 5.61
C TYR A 219 -13.22 19.82 6.02
N HIS A 220 -13.34 20.18 7.29
CA HIS A 220 -14.49 20.89 7.85
C HIS A 220 -14.05 22.26 8.37
N LEU A 221 -14.62 23.32 7.82
CA LEU A 221 -14.31 24.70 8.19
C LEU A 221 -15.04 25.10 9.48
N HIS A 222 -14.41 24.79 10.60
CA HIS A 222 -14.88 25.20 11.92
C HIS A 222 -14.60 26.68 12.16
N GLU A 223 -15.53 27.35 12.84
CA GLU A 223 -15.27 28.64 13.45
C GLU A 223 -14.71 28.42 14.85
N MET A 224 -13.59 29.09 15.12
CA MET A 224 -12.81 28.93 16.34
C MET A 224 -12.71 30.26 17.08
N GLU A 225 -12.93 30.23 18.39
CA GLU A 225 -12.81 31.39 19.27
C GLU A 225 -11.88 31.05 20.44
N VAL A 226 -10.87 31.88 20.66
CA VAL A 226 -9.97 31.76 21.81
C VAL A 226 -10.68 32.34 23.03
N GLN A 227 -11.09 31.48 23.96
CA GLN A 227 -11.79 31.89 25.17
C GLN A 227 -10.83 32.36 26.26
N ARG A 228 -9.72 31.64 26.44
CA ARG A 228 -8.74 31.92 27.48
C ARG A 228 -7.35 31.44 27.07
N VAL A 229 -6.35 32.27 27.37
CA VAL A 229 -4.93 31.91 27.31
C VAL A 229 -4.38 31.94 28.73
N ASP A 230 -3.85 30.82 29.19
CA ASP A 230 -3.17 30.70 30.46
C ASP A 230 -1.67 30.85 30.23
N ALA A 231 -1.11 32.01 30.58
CA ALA A 231 0.27 32.37 30.27
C ALA A 231 1.30 31.52 31.03
N ASP A 232 0.96 31.07 32.23
CA ASP A 232 1.86 30.30 33.11
C ASP A 232 1.97 28.84 32.62
N THR A 233 0.84 28.25 32.24
CA THR A 233 0.80 26.86 31.73
C THR A 233 0.99 26.77 30.21
N LYS A 234 0.98 27.91 29.50
CA LYS A 234 0.95 28.04 28.03
C LYS A 234 -0.20 27.24 27.40
N LYS A 235 -1.31 27.09 28.11
CA LYS A 235 -2.51 26.39 27.64
C LYS A 235 -3.51 27.38 27.05
N MET A 236 -4.13 27.00 25.95
CA MET A 236 -5.18 27.78 25.29
C MET A 236 -6.49 27.00 25.30
N HIS A 237 -7.56 27.67 25.72
CA HIS A 237 -8.92 27.17 25.62
C HIS A 237 -9.56 27.74 24.36
N ILE A 238 -9.89 26.86 23.41
CA ILE A 238 -10.50 27.19 22.14
C ILE A 238 -11.90 26.60 22.12
N SER A 239 -12.90 27.41 21.81
CA SER A 239 -14.23 26.93 21.44
C SER A 239 -14.27 26.71 19.94
N MET A 240 -14.77 25.56 19.50
CA MET A 240 -14.94 25.23 18.09
C MET A 240 -16.40 24.93 17.82
N HIS A 241 -16.95 25.51 16.76
CA HIS A 241 -18.28 25.18 16.29
C HIS A 241 -18.29 25.06 14.77
N LEU A 242 -19.16 24.20 14.23
CA LEU A 242 -19.33 24.00 12.79
C LEU A 242 -20.64 24.67 12.34
N PRO A 243 -20.59 25.84 11.70
CA PRO A 243 -21.79 26.53 11.25
C PRO A 243 -22.53 25.76 10.15
N THR A 244 -23.83 26.00 10.03
CA THR A 244 -24.64 25.48 8.91
C THR A 244 -24.64 26.43 7.71
N THR A 245 -24.25 27.69 7.89
CA THR A 245 -24.19 28.71 6.85
C THR A 245 -22.86 28.64 6.09
N PRO A 246 -22.85 28.84 4.75
CA PRO A 246 -21.61 28.91 4.00
C PRO A 246 -20.79 30.14 4.40
N PRO A 247 -19.45 30.07 4.31
CA PRO A 247 -18.59 31.23 4.50
C PRO A 247 -18.73 32.25 3.36
N ASP A 248 -18.14 33.44 3.54
CA ASP A 248 -17.93 34.39 2.45
C ASP A 248 -17.15 33.73 1.27
N PRO A 249 -17.51 33.98 0.00
CA PRO A 249 -16.87 33.34 -1.15
C PRO A 249 -15.34 33.57 -1.24
N ALA A 250 -14.84 34.76 -0.94
CA ALA A 250 -13.40 35.01 -1.01
C ALA A 250 -12.64 34.29 0.11
N TYR A 251 -13.26 34.22 1.30
CA TYR A 251 -12.74 33.40 2.39
C TYR A 251 -12.78 31.90 2.06
N PHE A 252 -13.85 31.43 1.43
CA PHE A 252 -13.99 30.06 0.95
C PHE A 252 -12.88 29.69 -0.04
N ASP A 253 -12.63 30.52 -1.05
CA ASP A 253 -11.61 30.26 -2.07
C ASP A 253 -10.20 30.20 -1.47
N THR A 254 -9.93 31.08 -0.50
CA THR A 254 -8.65 31.08 0.25
C THR A 254 -8.49 29.78 1.06
N TRP A 255 -9.55 29.35 1.74
CA TRP A 255 -9.55 28.09 2.49
C TRP A 255 -9.41 26.86 1.58
N VAL A 256 -10.03 26.86 0.41
CA VAL A 256 -9.87 25.80 -0.60
C VAL A 256 -8.42 25.74 -1.07
N TYR A 257 -7.82 26.88 -1.42
CA TYR A 257 -6.41 26.96 -1.82
C TYR A 257 -5.49 26.40 -0.73
N GLN A 258 -5.68 26.82 0.52
CA GLN A 258 -4.93 26.30 1.67
C GLN A 258 -5.11 24.79 1.86
N SER A 259 -6.32 24.27 1.66
CA SER A 259 -6.64 22.85 1.83
C SER A 259 -6.02 22.00 0.72
N ILE A 260 -5.90 22.52 -0.51
CA ILE A 260 -5.13 21.88 -1.59
C ILE A 260 -3.66 21.75 -1.17
N ASN A 261 -3.03 22.82 -0.67
CA ASN A 261 -1.63 22.79 -0.25
C ASN A 261 -1.36 21.79 0.89
N GLN A 262 -2.25 21.73 1.88
CA GLN A 262 -2.15 20.76 2.96
C GLN A 262 -2.31 19.32 2.46
N THR A 263 -3.27 19.08 1.57
CA THR A 263 -3.48 17.76 0.95
C THR A 263 -2.28 17.36 0.09
N ALA A 264 -1.71 18.30 -0.66
CA ALA A 264 -0.51 18.10 -1.46
C ALA A 264 0.67 17.65 -0.59
N ARG A 265 0.92 18.36 0.52
CA ARG A 265 1.95 17.98 1.51
C ARG A 265 1.71 16.57 2.07
N HIS A 266 0.46 16.25 2.42
CA HIS A 266 0.12 14.93 2.95
C HIS A 266 0.37 13.81 1.93
N VAL A 267 -0.18 13.92 0.72
CA VAL A 267 -0.01 12.92 -0.35
C VAL A 267 1.44 12.77 -0.77
N HIS A 268 2.17 13.89 -0.86
CA HIS A 268 3.61 13.89 -1.14
C HIS A 268 4.39 13.09 -0.08
N ASN A 269 4.17 13.39 1.20
CA ASN A 269 4.88 12.72 2.29
C ASN A 269 4.56 11.23 2.36
N ASN A 270 3.29 10.84 2.19
CA ASN A 270 2.89 9.43 2.18
C ASN A 270 3.50 8.68 0.99
N THR A 271 3.47 9.27 -0.21
CA THR A 271 4.06 8.67 -1.41
C THR A 271 5.56 8.42 -1.23
N LEU A 272 6.27 9.37 -0.63
CA LEU A 272 7.70 9.23 -0.37
C LEU A 272 8.00 8.21 0.73
N ALA A 273 7.18 8.15 1.78
CA ALA A 273 7.32 7.15 2.83
C ALA A 273 7.15 5.73 2.28
N GLU A 274 6.14 5.52 1.42
CA GLU A 274 5.91 4.26 0.69
C GLU A 274 7.10 3.89 -0.20
N PHE A 275 7.56 4.85 -0.99
CA PHE A 275 8.67 4.63 -1.91
C PHE A 275 9.96 4.32 -1.14
N ALA A 276 10.23 5.00 -0.03
CA ALA A 276 11.36 4.68 0.85
C ALA A 276 11.23 3.27 1.45
N MET A 277 10.04 2.89 1.89
CA MET A 277 9.80 1.56 2.46
C MET A 277 10.02 0.44 1.43
N SER A 278 9.66 0.65 0.15
CA SER A 278 9.99 -0.32 -0.90
C SER A 278 11.51 -0.51 -1.06
N ALA A 279 12.30 0.56 -0.89
CA ALA A 279 13.76 0.52 -0.92
C ALA A 279 14.31 -0.36 0.19
N GLU A 280 13.76 -0.21 1.40
CA GLU A 280 14.14 -0.99 2.58
C GLU A 280 13.77 -2.46 2.44
N CYS A 281 12.67 -2.76 1.75
CA CYS A 281 12.25 -4.13 1.44
C CYS A 281 13.05 -4.76 0.29
N GLY A 282 13.96 -4.02 -0.36
CA GLY A 282 14.67 -4.49 -1.56
C GLY A 282 13.74 -4.75 -2.75
N ALA A 283 12.57 -4.09 -2.79
CA ALA A 283 11.48 -4.36 -3.71
C ALA A 283 11.23 -3.20 -4.68
N LEU A 284 10.67 -3.49 -5.86
CA LEU A 284 10.22 -2.48 -6.81
C LEU A 284 8.90 -1.87 -6.37
N TYR A 285 8.79 -0.53 -6.40
CA TYR A 285 7.55 0.15 -6.05
C TYR A 285 6.51 0.02 -7.17
N LEU A 286 5.39 -0.64 -6.89
CA LEU A 286 4.24 -0.76 -7.77
C LEU A 286 3.16 0.23 -7.36
N THR A 287 2.71 1.04 -8.32
CA THR A 287 1.54 1.90 -8.14
C THR A 287 0.53 1.69 -9.27
N GLN A 288 -0.76 1.73 -8.93
CA GLN A 288 -1.86 1.76 -9.88
C GLN A 288 -2.39 3.18 -10.10
N SER A 289 -1.86 4.16 -9.36
CA SER A 289 -2.22 5.57 -9.51
C SER A 289 -1.33 6.24 -10.55
N LYS A 290 -1.95 6.71 -11.64
CA LYS A 290 -1.26 7.54 -12.64
C LYS A 290 -0.67 8.79 -11.99
N PHE A 291 -1.40 9.38 -11.06
CA PHE A 291 -0.97 10.54 -10.29
C PHE A 291 0.33 10.26 -9.51
N THR A 292 0.37 9.18 -8.72
CA THR A 292 1.56 8.79 -7.94
C THR A 292 2.75 8.51 -8.85
N PHE A 293 2.52 7.86 -10.01
CA PHE A 293 3.56 7.63 -10.99
C PHE A 293 4.16 8.93 -11.54
N GLU A 294 3.32 9.89 -11.95
CA GLU A 294 3.78 11.18 -12.46
C GLU A 294 4.45 12.04 -11.38
N LEU A 295 3.96 11.97 -10.13
CA LEU A 295 4.58 12.64 -8.99
C LEU A 295 6.00 12.11 -8.76
N LEU A 296 6.20 10.80 -8.70
CA LEU A 296 7.52 10.20 -8.53
C LEU A 296 8.48 10.61 -9.67
N ARG A 297 7.99 10.67 -10.92
CA ARG A 297 8.76 11.18 -12.07
C ARG A 297 9.21 12.63 -11.87
N LEU A 298 8.29 13.49 -11.46
CA LEU A 298 8.56 14.90 -11.22
C LEU A 298 9.63 15.08 -10.12
N LEU A 299 9.57 14.24 -9.08
CA LEU A 299 10.53 14.23 -7.98
C LEU A 299 11.92 13.70 -8.37
N GLY A 300 12.09 13.28 -9.63
CA GLY A 300 13.34 12.72 -10.14
C GLY A 300 13.62 11.31 -9.63
N ALA A 301 12.61 10.63 -9.08
CA ALA A 301 12.69 9.20 -8.88
C ALA A 301 12.90 8.57 -10.26
N GLN A 302 13.82 7.63 -10.34
CA GLN A 302 14.10 6.96 -11.60
C GLN A 302 12.91 6.03 -11.90
N THR A 303 12.23 6.24 -13.03
CA THR A 303 11.20 5.32 -13.59
C THR A 303 11.77 3.96 -14.00
N GLY A 304 12.94 3.62 -13.49
CA GLY A 304 13.92 2.99 -14.34
C GLY A 304 15.36 3.27 -13.92
N GLY A 305 15.70 3.03 -12.65
CA GLY A 305 16.85 2.14 -12.51
C GLY A 305 16.49 0.89 -13.32
N SER A 306 17.40 0.39 -14.14
CA SER A 306 17.14 -0.54 -15.25
C SER A 306 16.17 -1.73 -14.97
N ALA A 307 15.91 -2.09 -13.71
CA ALA A 307 14.88 -3.01 -13.25
C ALA A 307 13.40 -2.56 -13.38
N GLY A 308 13.07 -1.29 -13.12
CA GLY A 308 11.67 -0.85 -13.03
C GLY A 308 11.00 -0.69 -14.39
N TYR A 309 11.76 -0.26 -15.40
CA TYR A 309 11.24 -0.17 -16.77
C TYR A 309 10.99 -1.56 -17.37
N ALA A 310 11.88 -2.53 -17.11
CA ALA A 310 11.72 -3.90 -17.58
C ALA A 310 10.53 -4.61 -16.89
N ALA A 311 10.35 -4.41 -15.58
CA ALA A 311 9.18 -4.89 -14.85
C ALA A 311 7.87 -4.18 -15.28
N SER A 312 7.91 -2.85 -15.50
CA SER A 312 6.80 -2.08 -16.10
C SER A 312 6.40 -2.67 -17.44
N SER A 313 7.38 -2.90 -18.31
CA SER A 313 7.17 -3.38 -19.66
C SER A 313 6.64 -4.80 -19.61
N LEU A 314 7.17 -5.65 -18.75
CA LEU A 314 6.71 -7.02 -18.61
C LEU A 314 5.29 -7.13 -18.07
N LEU A 315 4.93 -6.37 -17.04
CA LEU A 315 3.60 -6.43 -16.43
C LEU A 315 2.52 -5.68 -17.22
N ASN A 316 2.92 -4.77 -18.13
CA ASN A 316 2.05 -4.10 -19.09
C ASN A 316 2.08 -4.72 -20.50
N LEU A 317 2.96 -5.70 -20.76
CA LEU A 317 2.85 -6.56 -21.93
C LEU A 317 1.60 -7.44 -21.77
N ASP A 318 1.00 -7.81 -22.89
CA ASP A 318 -0.12 -8.77 -22.94
C ASP A 318 0.41 -10.16 -22.53
N LEU A 319 0.74 -10.32 -21.25
CA LEU A 319 1.09 -11.60 -20.66
C LEU A 319 -0.11 -12.53 -20.84
N PRO A 320 0.12 -13.79 -21.22
CA PRO A 320 -0.97 -14.75 -21.38
C PRO A 320 -1.74 -14.83 -20.05
N ILE A 321 -3.02 -14.48 -20.11
CA ILE A 321 -3.87 -14.55 -18.94
C ILE A 321 -4.10 -16.03 -18.66
N LEU A 322 -3.68 -16.48 -17.48
CA LEU A 322 -4.00 -17.82 -16.98
C LEU A 322 -5.45 -17.83 -16.48
N ASP A 323 -6.40 -17.69 -17.41
CA ASP A 323 -7.82 -17.68 -17.08
C ASP A 323 -8.24 -19.04 -16.50
N GLY A 324 -8.91 -18.99 -15.34
CA GLY A 324 -9.46 -20.16 -14.66
C GLY A 324 -8.49 -20.96 -13.79
N ILE A 325 -7.28 -20.45 -13.53
CA ILE A 325 -6.35 -21.08 -12.58
C ILE A 325 -6.48 -20.41 -11.21
N ASP A 326 -6.67 -21.21 -10.16
CA ASP A 326 -6.75 -20.72 -8.78
C ASP A 326 -5.37 -20.50 -8.12
N ALA A 327 -5.36 -19.81 -6.99
CA ALA A 327 -4.15 -19.50 -6.24
C ALA A 327 -3.36 -20.76 -5.85
N GLU A 328 -4.07 -21.80 -5.39
CA GLU A 328 -3.45 -23.05 -4.96
C GLU A 328 -2.73 -23.76 -6.10
N THR A 329 -3.34 -23.81 -7.30
CA THR A 329 -2.73 -24.44 -8.47
C THR A 329 -1.47 -23.71 -8.92
N ILE A 330 -1.48 -22.37 -8.97
CA ILE A 330 -0.25 -21.62 -9.34
C ILE A 330 0.84 -21.83 -8.29
N MET A 331 0.50 -21.80 -7.00
CA MET A 331 1.50 -22.01 -5.94
C MET A 331 2.05 -23.44 -5.96
N ARG A 332 1.21 -24.43 -6.29
CA ARG A 332 1.64 -25.82 -6.49
C ARG A 332 2.62 -25.94 -7.66
N VAL A 333 2.37 -25.30 -8.80
CA VAL A 333 3.33 -25.26 -9.93
C VAL A 333 4.66 -24.66 -9.50
N ARG A 334 4.63 -23.56 -8.74
CA ARG A 334 5.85 -22.93 -8.19
C ARG A 334 6.64 -23.85 -7.26
N ALA A 335 5.96 -24.70 -6.49
CA ALA A 335 6.56 -25.60 -5.51
C ALA A 335 6.99 -26.96 -6.09
N GLN A 336 6.20 -27.55 -7.00
CA GLN A 336 6.36 -28.94 -7.47
C GLN A 336 7.14 -29.05 -8.78
N ASP A 337 6.96 -28.11 -9.73
CA ASP A 337 7.72 -28.08 -10.98
C ASP A 337 9.01 -27.26 -10.84
N GLY A 338 9.64 -27.34 -9.66
CA GLY A 338 10.70 -26.45 -9.21
C GLY A 338 11.81 -26.24 -10.23
N GLU A 339 12.23 -27.27 -10.97
CA GLU A 339 13.28 -27.13 -11.99
C GLU A 339 12.80 -26.42 -13.27
N ALA A 340 11.62 -26.78 -13.80
CA ALA A 340 11.08 -26.15 -15.01
C ALA A 340 10.70 -24.69 -14.76
N PHE A 341 10.09 -24.42 -13.60
CA PHE A 341 9.77 -23.09 -13.13
C PHE A 341 11.05 -22.28 -12.86
N GLN A 342 12.02 -22.82 -12.11
CA GLN A 342 13.28 -22.11 -11.84
C GLN A 342 14.07 -21.82 -13.12
N ASN A 343 14.06 -22.73 -14.10
CA ASN A 343 14.69 -22.49 -15.40
C ASN A 343 13.99 -21.38 -16.19
N PHE A 344 12.64 -21.36 -16.18
CA PHE A 344 11.88 -20.25 -16.77
C PHE A 344 12.20 -18.92 -16.06
N ARG A 345 12.24 -18.93 -14.72
CA ARG A 345 12.58 -17.79 -13.87
C ARG A 345 13.98 -17.26 -14.13
N ASN A 346 14.98 -18.13 -14.18
CA ASN A 346 16.37 -17.76 -14.46
C ASN A 346 16.51 -17.16 -15.88
N ALA A 347 15.81 -17.73 -16.87
CA ALA A 347 15.79 -17.21 -18.23
C ALA A 347 15.10 -15.84 -18.29
N LEU A 348 13.98 -15.67 -17.58
CA LEU A 348 13.25 -14.42 -17.48
C LEU A 348 14.11 -13.34 -16.80
N GLU A 349 14.74 -13.65 -15.67
CA GLU A 349 15.62 -12.73 -14.96
C GLU A 349 16.82 -12.33 -15.80
N ARG A 350 17.42 -13.27 -16.53
CA ARG A 350 18.53 -12.99 -17.45
C ARG A 350 18.09 -12.07 -18.59
N GLY A 351 16.95 -12.35 -19.21
CA GLY A 351 16.40 -11.51 -20.25
C GLY A 351 16.04 -10.11 -19.78
N LEU A 352 15.42 -10.01 -18.59
CA LEU A 352 15.18 -8.73 -17.93
C LEU A 352 16.50 -8.05 -17.56
N ALA A 353 17.57 -8.80 -17.28
CA ALA A 353 18.91 -8.26 -17.02
C ALA A 353 19.61 -7.73 -18.28
N GLU A 354 19.37 -8.33 -19.44
CA GLU A 354 19.91 -7.89 -20.73
C GLU A 354 19.15 -6.68 -21.29
N ALA A 355 17.82 -6.67 -21.13
CA ALA A 355 16.96 -5.54 -21.46
C ALA A 355 17.43 -4.25 -20.75
N ARG A 356 17.97 -4.35 -19.54
CA ARG A 356 18.52 -3.22 -18.75
C ARG A 356 19.63 -2.42 -19.41
N LEU A 357 20.42 -3.07 -20.25
CA LEU A 357 21.58 -2.45 -20.88
C LEU A 357 21.18 -1.61 -22.10
N GLU A 358 19.88 -1.57 -22.43
CA GLU A 358 19.34 -0.81 -23.55
C GLU A 358 18.72 0.50 -23.04
N ASP A 359 19.33 1.62 -23.41
CA ASP A 359 18.86 2.97 -23.05
C ASP A 359 17.76 3.49 -24.00
N ASP A 360 17.55 2.82 -25.14
CA ASP A 360 16.56 3.20 -26.17
C ASP A 360 15.19 2.56 -25.88
N PRO A 361 14.14 3.36 -25.59
CA PRO A 361 12.80 2.85 -25.25
C PRO A 361 12.17 1.93 -26.31
N GLU A 362 12.38 2.20 -27.60
CA GLU A 362 11.78 1.41 -28.68
C GLU A 362 12.51 0.07 -28.86
N LYS A 363 13.83 0.07 -28.72
CA LYS A 363 14.62 -1.17 -28.73
C LYS A 363 14.37 -2.00 -27.49
N LEU A 364 14.16 -1.36 -26.35
CA LEU A 364 13.84 -2.01 -25.09
C LEU A 364 12.48 -2.70 -25.14
N LYS A 365 11.46 -2.01 -25.67
CA LYS A 365 10.15 -2.62 -25.97
C LYS A 365 10.30 -3.83 -26.88
N THR A 366 11.03 -3.67 -27.99
CA THR A 366 11.27 -4.76 -28.95
C THR A 366 12.01 -5.95 -28.32
N LYS A 367 13.02 -5.70 -27.48
CA LYS A 367 13.75 -6.72 -26.71
C LYS A 367 12.86 -7.43 -25.70
N THR A 368 12.01 -6.69 -24.99
CA THR A 368 11.08 -7.27 -24.00
C THR A 368 9.98 -8.09 -24.69
N GLU A 369 9.43 -7.62 -25.82
CA GLU A 369 8.50 -8.39 -26.66
C GLU A 369 9.16 -9.63 -27.29
N SER A 370 10.43 -9.52 -27.69
CA SER A 370 11.21 -10.66 -28.16
C SER A 370 11.45 -11.66 -27.04
N LEU A 371 11.81 -11.20 -25.84
CA LEU A 371 12.00 -12.03 -24.66
C LEU A 371 10.72 -12.77 -24.29
N VAL A 372 9.59 -12.07 -24.24
CA VAL A 372 8.30 -12.70 -23.96
C VAL A 372 7.99 -13.73 -25.04
N ARG A 373 8.16 -13.41 -26.33
CA ARG A 373 7.99 -14.40 -27.41
C ARG A 373 8.96 -15.57 -27.28
N GLU A 374 10.21 -15.34 -26.94
CA GLU A 374 11.23 -16.37 -26.80
C GLU A 374 10.97 -17.26 -25.59
N LEU A 375 10.61 -16.71 -24.43
CA LEU A 375 10.19 -17.48 -23.26
C LEU A 375 8.92 -18.30 -23.52
N MET A 376 8.04 -17.77 -24.37
CA MET A 376 6.81 -18.45 -24.78
C MET A 376 7.09 -19.51 -25.86
N VAL A 377 8.05 -19.30 -26.77
CA VAL A 377 8.40 -20.22 -27.87
C VAL A 377 9.39 -21.31 -27.43
N ILE A 378 10.40 -20.97 -26.64
CA ILE A 378 11.39 -21.92 -26.07
C ILE A 378 10.73 -22.90 -25.09
N LYS A 379 9.50 -22.63 -24.65
CA LYS A 379 8.76 -23.55 -23.80
C LYS A 379 7.33 -23.86 -24.24
N ALA A 380 6.76 -23.36 -25.33
CA ALA A 380 5.40 -23.76 -25.76
C ALA A 380 5.27 -25.29 -25.90
N ASP A 381 6.23 -25.99 -26.49
CA ASP A 381 6.12 -27.45 -26.67
C ASP A 381 6.24 -28.26 -25.35
N GLU A 382 6.77 -27.68 -24.28
CA GLU A 382 7.02 -28.37 -23.00
C GLU A 382 6.12 -27.86 -21.88
N VAL A 383 5.84 -26.56 -21.85
CA VAL A 383 4.86 -25.87 -20.99
C VAL A 383 3.43 -26.07 -21.51
N ASP A 384 3.13 -26.16 -22.81
CA ASP A 384 1.80 -26.62 -23.25
C ASP A 384 1.64 -28.12 -23.06
N ARG A 385 2.71 -28.94 -23.17
CA ARG A 385 2.64 -30.36 -22.77
C ARG A 385 2.44 -30.52 -21.26
N GLN A 386 3.06 -29.67 -20.44
CA GLN A 386 2.88 -29.65 -18.99
C GLN A 386 1.54 -29.02 -18.60
N LEU A 387 1.09 -27.90 -19.16
CA LEU A 387 -0.25 -27.33 -18.91
C LEU A 387 -1.38 -28.21 -19.45
N ALA A 388 -1.20 -28.88 -20.60
CA ALA A 388 -2.18 -29.83 -21.13
C ALA A 388 -2.16 -31.16 -20.37
N SER A 389 -1.02 -31.60 -19.84
CA SER A 389 -0.98 -32.70 -18.88
C SER A 389 -1.63 -32.27 -17.56
N PHE A 390 -1.38 -31.07 -17.05
CA PHE A 390 -2.03 -30.51 -15.85
C PHE A 390 -3.55 -30.37 -16.00
N ARG A 391 -4.07 -29.95 -17.17
CA ARG A 391 -5.52 -29.98 -17.45
C ARG A 391 -6.11 -31.41 -17.44
N LYS A 392 -5.30 -32.44 -17.73
CA LYS A 392 -5.70 -33.85 -17.66
C LYS A 392 -5.51 -34.47 -16.27
N THR A 393 -4.49 -34.06 -15.51
CA THR A 393 -4.14 -34.61 -14.19
C THR A 393 -4.93 -33.94 -13.06
N ALA A 394 -5.31 -32.67 -13.20
CA ALA A 394 -6.14 -31.95 -12.22
C ALA A 394 -7.58 -32.52 -12.10
N LEU A 395 -8.03 -33.31 -13.08
CA LEU A 395 -9.29 -34.06 -13.02
C LEU A 395 -9.14 -35.48 -12.42
N ALA A 396 -7.90 -35.94 -12.20
CA ALA A 396 -7.63 -37.36 -11.91
C ALA A 396 -7.10 -37.65 -10.51
N GLU A 397 -6.48 -36.70 -9.78
CA GLU A 397 -5.81 -37.01 -8.51
C GLU A 397 -6.18 -36.03 -7.39
N ALA A 398 -7.38 -36.23 -6.84
CA ALA A 398 -7.78 -35.74 -5.53
C ALA A 398 -7.50 -36.82 -4.47
N SER A 399 -6.23 -37.11 -4.20
CA SER A 399 -5.83 -37.88 -3.00
C SER A 399 -4.32 -37.95 -2.83
N ILE A 400 -3.82 -37.51 -1.67
CA ILE A 400 -2.76 -38.09 -0.81
C ILE A 400 -1.98 -36.98 -0.09
N ALA A 401 -1.71 -37.24 1.19
CA ALA A 401 -1.28 -36.31 2.22
C ALA A 401 0.24 -36.28 2.48
N LEU A 402 0.66 -35.14 3.07
CA LEU A 402 1.68 -34.92 4.11
C LEU A 402 3.20 -35.14 3.86
N ALA A 403 3.97 -34.15 4.36
CA ALA A 403 5.17 -34.26 5.23
C ALA A 403 6.56 -33.82 4.72
N ALA A 404 7.13 -32.87 5.49
CA ALA A 404 8.55 -32.64 5.85
C ALA A 404 9.59 -32.14 4.82
N MET A 405 10.21 -30.97 5.11
CA MET A 405 11.68 -30.92 5.20
C MET A 405 12.22 -29.73 6.04
N VAL A 406 13.21 -30.06 6.88
CA VAL A 406 14.03 -29.20 7.75
C VAL A 406 15.42 -29.03 7.11
N GLY A 407 15.95 -27.80 7.15
CA GLY A 407 17.38 -27.49 7.33
C GLY A 407 18.29 -27.34 6.10
N VAL A 408 18.94 -26.16 5.95
CA VAL A 408 20.40 -25.94 6.13
C VAL A 408 20.63 -24.43 6.35
N VAL A 409 21.33 -24.11 7.44
CA VAL A 409 21.90 -22.80 7.78
C VAL A 409 23.22 -22.63 7.03
N CYS A 410 23.44 -21.49 6.38
CA CYS A 410 24.79 -21.00 6.11
C CYS A 410 24.92 -19.52 6.48
N ALA A 411 25.90 -19.28 7.34
CA ALA A 411 26.23 -18.03 7.99
C ALA A 411 26.88 -17.01 7.06
N SER A 412 26.50 -15.75 7.22
CA SER A 412 27.38 -14.57 7.26
C SER A 412 26.46 -13.35 7.39
N GLY A 413 26.66 -12.36 8.24
CA GLY A 413 27.67 -12.04 9.22
C GLY A 413 27.24 -10.66 9.71
N ALA A 414 26.97 -10.55 11.00
CA ALA A 414 26.53 -9.31 11.63
C ALA A 414 27.58 -8.20 11.45
N ALA A 415 27.14 -6.99 11.11
CA ALA A 415 27.83 -5.77 11.50
C ALA A 415 26.88 -4.57 11.54
N ALA A 416 26.82 -3.94 12.72
CA ALA A 416 26.35 -2.60 13.03
C ALA A 416 24.83 -2.34 12.88
N GLY A 417 24.11 -2.78 13.91
CA GLY A 417 22.85 -2.19 14.31
C GLY A 417 22.96 -0.68 14.52
N VAL A 418 22.30 0.05 13.61
CA VAL A 418 21.64 1.31 13.91
C VAL A 418 20.22 1.11 13.40
N SER A 419 19.25 1.02 14.30
CA SER A 419 17.85 0.82 13.95
C SER A 419 17.32 2.04 13.19
N LEU A 420 17.27 1.94 11.85
CA LEU A 420 16.73 2.97 10.97
C LEU A 420 15.21 3.18 11.13
N LEU A 421 14.51 2.36 11.92
CA LEU A 421 13.15 2.70 12.38
C LEU A 421 13.11 3.93 13.32
N ALA A 422 14.26 4.37 13.85
CA ALA A 422 14.40 5.68 14.48
C ALA A 422 14.37 6.84 13.45
N TYR A 423 14.64 6.59 12.17
CA TYR A 423 14.50 7.60 11.11
C TYR A 423 13.04 7.87 10.75
N ALA A 424 12.17 6.86 10.77
CA ALA A 424 10.73 7.06 10.57
C ALA A 424 10.11 7.95 11.66
N ALA A 425 10.60 7.86 12.90
CA ALA A 425 10.22 8.76 13.99
C ALA A 425 10.89 10.14 13.89
N ALA A 426 12.11 10.23 13.36
CA ALA A 426 12.83 11.49 13.17
C ALA A 426 12.37 12.31 11.95
N LEU A 427 11.63 11.71 11.01
CA LEU A 427 11.01 12.43 9.88
C LEU A 427 9.89 13.39 10.31
N PHE A 428 9.42 13.28 11.56
CA PHE A 428 8.44 14.20 12.14
C PHE A 428 9.05 15.44 12.82
N GLN A 429 10.38 15.50 13.00
CA GLN A 429 11.04 16.69 13.58
C GLN A 429 12.08 17.29 12.62
N GLY A 430 11.59 18.28 11.87
CA GLY A 430 12.44 19.29 11.25
C GLY A 430 13.06 18.87 9.93
N PHE A 431 12.88 19.74 8.93
CA PHE A 431 13.66 19.85 7.70
C PHE A 431 15.01 19.12 7.75
N LYS A 432 15.04 17.87 7.28
CA LYS A 432 16.29 17.24 6.84
C LYS A 432 16.43 17.49 5.35
N THR A 433 17.56 18.10 5.04
CA THR A 433 17.92 18.79 3.82
C THR A 433 17.65 17.94 2.57
N TYR A 434 17.14 18.58 1.52
CA TYR A 434 16.99 18.07 0.14
C TYR A 434 18.16 17.19 -0.38
N THR A 435 19.34 17.30 0.23
CA THR A 435 20.53 16.46 -0.02
C THR A 435 20.47 15.04 0.53
N ASP A 436 19.89 14.79 1.71
CA ASP A 436 19.64 13.43 2.21
C ASP A 436 18.53 12.75 1.39
N TYR A 437 17.53 13.54 1.01
CA TYR A 437 16.44 13.19 0.09
C TYR A 437 16.93 12.73 -1.29
N LYS A 438 17.84 13.51 -1.91
CA LYS A 438 18.47 13.15 -3.19
C LYS A 438 19.37 11.92 -3.09
N ARG A 439 19.92 11.63 -1.90
CA ARG A 439 20.76 10.45 -1.67
C ARG A 439 19.91 9.18 -1.62
N GLN A 440 18.75 9.21 -0.95
CA GLN A 440 17.80 8.09 -0.91
C GLN A 440 17.15 7.80 -2.27
N LEU A 441 16.74 8.83 -3.01
CA LEU A 441 16.25 8.72 -4.41
C LEU A 441 17.29 8.12 -5.37
N ARG A 442 18.59 8.25 -5.05
CA ARG A 442 19.70 7.72 -5.86
C ARG A 442 20.16 6.33 -5.41
N SER A 443 19.76 5.86 -4.23
CA SER A 443 20.31 4.65 -3.63
C SER A 443 19.48 3.37 -3.79
N ASN A 444 18.21 3.43 -4.25
CA ASN A 444 17.30 2.30 -4.57
C ASN A 444 15.86 2.83 -4.80
N PRO A 445 14.86 1.98 -5.10
CA PRO A 445 14.67 1.02 -6.17
C PRO A 445 13.84 1.68 -7.30
N ALA A 446 13.71 1.05 -8.45
CA ALA A 446 12.90 1.60 -9.54
C ALA A 446 11.39 1.44 -9.24
N PHE A 447 10.56 2.35 -9.76
CA PHE A 447 9.10 2.26 -9.67
C PHE A 447 8.45 2.04 -11.03
N PHE A 448 7.25 1.46 -11.02
CA PHE A 448 6.46 1.24 -12.22
C PHE A 448 4.97 1.44 -12.05
N PHE A 449 4.32 1.67 -13.18
CA PHE A 449 2.87 1.82 -13.29
C PHE A 449 2.28 0.56 -13.91
N TRP A 450 1.24 0.01 -13.30
CA TRP A 450 0.54 -1.16 -13.83
C TRP A 450 -0.88 -0.79 -14.29
N GLN A 451 -1.14 -0.94 -15.59
CA GLN A 451 -2.46 -0.81 -16.18
C GLN A 451 -2.94 -2.17 -16.67
N LEU A 452 -3.79 -2.84 -15.90
CA LEU A 452 -4.56 -3.94 -16.45
C LEU A 452 -5.65 -3.36 -17.36
N LYS A 453 -5.57 -3.67 -18.65
CA LYS A 453 -6.73 -3.56 -19.52
C LYS A 453 -7.78 -4.54 -18.99
N ARG A 454 -8.98 -4.04 -18.70
CA ARG A 454 -10.14 -4.87 -18.35
C ARG A 454 -10.56 -5.72 -19.54
#